data_AF-A0AAW1KGU9-F1
#
_entry.id   AF-A0AAW1KGU9-F1
#
_cell.length_a   1.000
_cell.length_b   1.000
_cell.length_c   1.000
_cell.angle_alpha   90.00
_cell.angle_beta   90.00
_cell.angle_gamma   90.00
#
_symmetry.space_group_name_H-M   'P 1'
#
loop_
_entity.id
_entity.type
_entity.pdbx_description
1 polymer ?
#
loop_
_entity_poly.entity_id
_entity_poly.type
_entity_poly.pdbx_seq_one_letter_code
_entity_poly.pdbx_strand_id
1 'polypeptide(L)'
;MGRETVREVFSGLGVTANILNSQRMGRFDPTIEDRKRHPKITLSDSNMIPGILRKAKELRKNEKFKVTSISKDRTPFQIKLYKTIKEQLSTRQQVNLTSSLNNEHHSIIWL
;
A
#
# COMPACT_ATOMS: atom_id res chain seq x y z
N MET A 1 1.06 20.96 -20.95
CA MET A 1 1.00 19.50 -21.20
C MET A 1 0.41 18.78 -19.97
N GLY A 2 -0.48 17.80 -20.16
CA GLY A 2 -0.94 16.83 -19.16
C GLY A 2 -1.78 17.34 -17.96
N ARG A 3 -2.99 17.88 -18.19
CA ARG A 3 -3.97 18.19 -17.11
C ARG A 3 -5.02 17.09 -16.91
N GLU A 4 -4.63 15.83 -17.05
CA GLU A 4 -5.59 14.73 -17.03
C GLU A 4 -6.20 14.57 -15.63
N THR A 5 -7.52 14.64 -15.56
CA THR A 5 -8.24 14.35 -14.33
C THR A 5 -8.21 12.85 -14.06
N VAL A 6 -8.34 12.44 -12.79
CA VAL A 6 -8.44 11.02 -12.40
C VAL A 6 -9.54 10.31 -13.21
N ARG A 7 -10.65 11.00 -13.46
CA ARG A 7 -11.76 10.46 -14.27
C ARG A 7 -11.32 10.16 -15.70
N GLU A 8 -10.61 11.06 -16.37
CA GLU A 8 -10.12 10.83 -17.74
C GLU A 8 -9.18 9.62 -17.83
N VAL A 9 -8.29 9.46 -16.85
CA VAL A 9 -7.39 8.32 -16.79
C VAL A 9 -8.18 7.02 -16.60
N PHE A 10 -9.13 6.98 -15.67
CA PHE A 10 -9.95 5.78 -15.43
C PHE A 10 -10.86 5.44 -16.62
N SER A 11 -11.42 6.45 -17.30
CA SER A 11 -12.16 6.25 -18.55
C SER A 11 -11.24 5.69 -19.65
N GLY A 12 -10.03 6.23 -19.79
CA GLY A 12 -9.03 5.73 -20.75
C GLY A 12 -8.58 4.29 -20.47
N LEU A 13 -8.61 3.85 -19.22
CA LEU A 13 -8.31 2.47 -18.84
C LEU A 13 -9.44 1.49 -19.19
N GLY A 14 -10.65 1.97 -19.47
CA GLY A 14 -11.83 1.11 -19.66
C GLY A 14 -12.06 0.19 -18.47
N VAL A 15 -11.92 0.72 -17.24
CA VAL A 15 -12.14 -0.02 -15.99
C VAL A 15 -13.20 0.70 -15.18
N THR A 16 -14.30 0.01 -14.89
CA THR A 16 -15.30 0.44 -13.91
C THR A 16 -14.80 0.08 -12.51
N ALA A 17 -14.04 0.98 -11.89
CA ALA A 17 -13.58 0.82 -10.52
C ALA A 17 -14.43 1.66 -9.58
N ASN A 18 -14.94 1.05 -8.50
CA ASN A 18 -15.62 1.80 -7.46
C ASN A 18 -14.59 2.43 -6.51
N ILE A 19 -14.47 3.76 -6.57
CA ILE A 19 -13.51 4.58 -5.82
C ILE A 19 -14.11 4.91 -4.45
N LEU A 20 -13.48 4.43 -3.38
CA LEU A 20 -13.89 4.74 -2.01
C LEU A 20 -13.41 6.12 -1.55
N ASN A 21 -12.19 6.50 -1.93
CA ASN A 21 -11.59 7.77 -1.52
C ASN A 21 -10.66 8.30 -2.60
N SER A 22 -10.59 9.61 -2.76
CA SER A 22 -9.67 10.30 -3.65
C SER A 22 -9.19 11.59 -2.98
N GLN A 23 -7.93 11.63 -2.60
CA GLN A 23 -7.32 12.78 -1.93
C GLN A 23 -5.97 13.14 -2.57
N ARG A 24 -5.58 14.42 -2.52
CA ARG A 24 -4.27 14.87 -3.01
C ARG A 24 -3.25 14.72 -1.87
N MET A 25 -2.13 14.06 -2.15
CA MET A 25 -1.07 13.84 -1.16
C MET A 25 -0.11 15.03 -1.06
N GLY A 26 0.46 15.22 0.13
CA GLY A 26 1.44 16.28 0.41
C GLY A 26 0.81 17.59 0.90
N ARG A 27 1.65 18.45 1.47
CA ARG A 27 1.24 19.80 1.89
C ARG A 27 0.96 20.65 0.65
N PHE A 28 -0.06 21.48 0.73
CA PHE A 28 -0.30 22.49 -0.28
C PHE A 28 0.77 23.57 -0.14
N ASP A 29 1.49 23.85 -1.22
CA ASP A 29 2.48 24.90 -1.27
C ASP A 29 2.04 25.92 -2.34
N PRO A 30 1.59 27.12 -1.94
CA PRO A 30 1.12 28.14 -2.87
C PRO A 30 2.25 28.77 -3.69
N THR A 31 3.52 28.57 -3.31
CA THR A 31 4.68 29.17 -4.00
C THR A 31 5.09 28.40 -5.25
N ILE A 32 4.60 27.17 -5.42
CA ILE A 32 4.95 26.28 -6.54
C ILE A 32 3.69 26.06 -7.40
N GLU A 33 3.39 27.01 -8.28
CA GLU A 33 2.20 26.99 -9.15
C GLU A 33 2.09 25.73 -10.02
N ASP A 34 3.23 25.17 -10.46
CA ASP A 34 3.26 24.08 -11.45
C ASP A 34 3.36 22.66 -10.86
N ARG A 35 3.58 22.48 -9.56
CA ARG A 35 3.58 21.14 -8.95
C ARG A 35 2.17 20.73 -8.54
N LYS A 36 1.42 20.16 -9.48
CA LYS A 36 0.18 19.46 -9.16
C LYS A 36 0.46 18.28 -8.20
N ARG A 37 -0.12 18.36 -7.00
CA ARG A 37 -0.08 17.28 -6.01
C ARG A 37 -0.60 15.96 -6.59
N HIS A 38 0.06 14.86 -6.26
CA HIS A 38 -0.36 13.54 -6.74
C HIS A 38 -1.67 13.11 -6.08
N PRO A 39 -2.67 12.63 -6.84
CA PRO A 39 -3.87 12.04 -6.26
C PRO A 39 -3.56 10.63 -5.75
N LYS A 40 -3.95 10.35 -4.51
CA LYS A 40 -4.04 9.00 -3.93
C LYS A 40 -5.49 8.57 -3.98
N ILE A 41 -5.70 7.40 -4.58
CA ILE A 41 -7.01 6.82 -4.82
C ILE A 41 -7.08 5.51 -4.05
N THR A 42 -8.14 5.34 -3.28
CA THR A 42 -8.46 4.10 -2.59
C THR A 42 -9.60 3.43 -3.34
N LEU A 43 -9.36 2.20 -3.79
CA LEU A 43 -10.36 1.37 -4.45
C LEU A 43 -11.05 0.49 -3.42
N SER A 44 -12.31 0.14 -3.71
CA SER A 44 -13.08 -0.83 -2.92
C SER A 44 -12.53 -2.24 -3.03
N ASP A 45 -12.12 -2.66 -4.23
CA ASP A 45 -11.49 -3.96 -4.46
C ASP A 45 -10.01 -3.84 -4.79
N SER A 46 -9.18 -4.42 -3.92
CA SER A 46 -7.72 -4.46 -4.10
C SER A 46 -7.26 -5.41 -5.20
N ASN A 47 -8.07 -6.40 -5.57
CA ASN A 47 -7.75 -7.38 -6.61
C ASN A 47 -7.73 -6.76 -8.01
N MET A 48 -8.34 -5.59 -8.19
CA MET A 48 -8.33 -4.85 -9.45
C MET A 48 -6.99 -4.12 -9.70
N ILE A 49 -6.19 -3.88 -8.67
CA ILE A 49 -4.97 -3.06 -8.74
C ILE A 49 -3.96 -3.60 -9.79
N PRO A 50 -3.63 -4.91 -9.82
CA PRO A 50 -2.71 -5.43 -10.83
C PRO A 50 -3.20 -5.22 -12.27
N GLY A 51 -4.50 -5.41 -12.51
CA GLY A 51 -5.11 -5.19 -13.82
C GLY A 51 -5.06 -3.73 -14.26
N ILE A 52 -5.35 -2.81 -13.33
CA ILE A 52 -5.25 -1.36 -13.54
C ILE A 52 -3.82 -0.96 -13.89
N LEU A 53 -2.83 -1.45 -13.14
CA LEU A 53 -1.42 -1.15 -13.41
C LEU A 53 -0.95 -1.68 -14.77
N ARG A 54 -1.42 -2.86 -15.18
CA ARG A 54 -1.12 -3.42 -16.51
C ARG A 54 -1.70 -2.52 -17.62
N LYS A 55 -3.00 -2.21 -17.55
CA LYS A 55 -3.66 -1.32 -18.52
C LYS A 55 -3.05 0.08 -18.54
N ALA A 56 -2.59 0.59 -17.39
CA ALA A 56 -1.93 1.89 -17.32
C ALA A 56 -0.61 1.95 -18.10
N LYS A 57 0.15 0.84 -18.13
CA LYS A 57 1.35 0.74 -18.98
C LYS A 57 1.01 0.79 -20.46
N GLU A 58 -0.11 0.17 -20.86
CA GLU A 58 -0.60 0.22 -22.24
C GLU A 58 -1.12 1.62 -22.60
N LEU A 59 -1.81 2.28 -21.67
CA LEU A 59 -2.37 3.61 -21.86
C LEU A 59 -1.28 4.66 -22.18
N ARG A 60 -0.07 4.51 -21.62
CA ARG A 60 1.08 5.38 -21.93
C ARG A 60 1.53 5.34 -23.39
N LYS A 61 1.13 4.33 -24.18
CA LYS A 61 1.39 4.28 -25.63
C LYS A 61 0.61 5.36 -26.40
N ASN A 62 -0.48 5.87 -25.81
CA ASN A 62 -1.22 6.99 -26.37
C ASN A 62 -0.52 8.30 -26.01
N GLU A 63 -0.25 9.15 -27.01
CA GLU A 63 0.41 10.46 -26.84
C GLU A 63 -0.28 11.34 -25.79
N LYS A 64 -1.61 11.22 -25.64
CA LYS A 64 -2.36 11.96 -24.61
C LYS A 64 -1.88 11.62 -23.18
N PHE A 65 -1.67 10.33 -22.90
CA PHE A 65 -1.39 9.81 -21.55
C PHE A 65 0.10 9.47 -21.33
N LYS A 66 0.98 9.82 -22.27
CA LYS A 66 2.41 9.45 -22.29
C LYS A 66 3.16 9.85 -21.02
N VAL A 67 2.81 10.99 -20.44
CA VAL A 67 3.42 11.54 -19.22
C VAL A 67 2.73 11.07 -17.93
N THR A 68 1.64 10.30 -18.04
CA THR A 68 0.84 9.90 -16.89
C THR A 68 1.41 8.64 -16.24
N SER A 69 1.57 8.69 -14.92
CA SER A 69 2.13 7.61 -14.13
C SER A 69 1.18 7.15 -13.04
N ILE A 70 0.92 5.84 -13.01
CA ILE A 70 0.09 5.19 -12.00
C ILE A 70 0.97 4.14 -11.31
N SER A 71 1.00 4.19 -9.98
CA SER A 71 1.74 3.24 -9.16
C SER A 71 0.91 2.82 -7.95
N LYS A 72 1.23 1.64 -7.42
CA LYS A 72 0.64 1.16 -6.16
C LYS A 72 1.34 1.83 -4.99
N ASP A 73 0.56 2.35 -4.05
CA ASP A 73 1.07 2.78 -2.75
C ASP A 73 1.57 1.56 -1.95
N ARG A 74 2.86 1.58 -1.57
CA ARG A 74 3.51 0.50 -0.84
C ARG A 74 3.34 0.61 0.67
N THR A 75 2.98 1.79 1.19
CA THR A 75 2.89 2.04 2.64
C THR A 75 1.90 1.10 3.34
N PRO A 76 0.68 0.84 2.83
CA PRO A 76 -0.24 -0.11 3.48
C PRO A 76 0.30 -1.54 3.52
N PHE A 77 1.03 -1.96 2.47
CA PHE A 77 1.66 -3.28 2.42
C PHE A 77 2.79 -3.41 3.43
N GLN A 78 3.64 -2.39 3.54
CA GLN A 78 4.72 -2.35 4.53
C GLN A 78 4.16 -2.39 5.95
N ILE A 79 3.13 -1.60 6.26
CA ILE A 79 2.48 -1.61 7.58
C ILE A 79 1.94 -3.01 7.91
N LYS A 80 1.27 -3.68 6.95
CA LYS A 80 0.76 -5.03 7.14
C LYS A 80 1.90 -6.02 7.43
N LEU A 81 2.96 -5.97 6.63
CA LEU A 81 4.14 -6.83 6.82
C LEU A 81 4.76 -6.64 8.21
N TYR A 82 4.97 -5.40 8.65
CA TYR A 82 5.51 -5.11 9.97
C TYR A 82 4.60 -5.60 11.09
N LYS A 83 3.28 -5.46 10.96
CA LYS A 83 2.32 -6.01 11.94
C LYS A 83 2.44 -7.53 12.05
N THR A 84 2.47 -8.24 10.92
CA THR A 84 2.63 -9.69 10.91
C THR A 84 3.95 -10.14 11.53
N ILE A 85 5.06 -9.45 11.24
CA ILE A 85 6.36 -9.76 11.85
C ILE A 85 6.31 -9.52 13.36
N LYS A 86 5.71 -8.40 13.80
CA LYS A 86 5.56 -8.08 15.21
C LYS A 86 4.77 -9.16 15.95
N GLU A 87 3.64 -9.60 15.40
CA GLU A 87 2.82 -10.69 15.96
C GLU A 87 3.63 -11.98 16.10
N GLN A 88 4.35 -12.40 15.05
CA GLN A 88 5.20 -13.59 15.09
C GLN A 88 6.28 -13.51 16.16
N LEU A 89 6.93 -12.34 16.34
CA LEU A 89 7.95 -12.14 17.36
C LEU A 89 7.35 -12.18 18.78
N SER A 90 6.20 -11.56 18.99
CA SER A 90 5.49 -11.59 20.28
C SER A 90 5.10 -13.02 20.67
N THR A 91 4.60 -13.82 19.73
CA THR A 91 4.28 -15.25 19.98
C THR A 91 5.54 -16.04 20.36
N ARG A 92 6.66 -15.84 19.66
CA ARG A 92 7.94 -16.51 19.98
C ARG A 92 8.47 -16.14 21.37
N GLN A 93 8.36 -14.87 21.75
CA GLN A 93 8.75 -14.42 23.09
C GLN A 93 7.92 -15.10 24.18
N GLN A 94 6.60 -15.19 24.00
CA GLN A 94 5.72 -15.87 24.95
C GLN A 94 6.06 -17.35 25.08
N VAL A 95 6.26 -18.05 23.95
CA VAL A 95 6.66 -19.47 23.95
C VAL A 95 7.99 -19.68 24.66
N ASN A 96 9.00 -18.84 24.39
CA ASN A 96 10.31 -18.91 25.05
C ASN A 96 10.23 -18.65 26.56
N LEU A 97 9.38 -17.72 27.01
CA LEU A 97 9.16 -17.46 28.44
C LEU A 97 8.48 -18.64 29.14
N THR A 98 7.52 -19.30 28.48
CA THR A 98 6.87 -20.50 29.04
C THR A 98 7.80 -21.71 29.08
N SER A 99 8.71 -21.87 28.12
CA SER A 99 9.68 -22.97 28.12
C SER A 99 10.82 -22.76 29.11
N SER A 100 11.25 -21.52 29.37
CA SER A 100 12.21 -21.21 30.44
C SER A 100 11.63 -21.48 31.83
N LEU A 101 10.35 -21.13 32.06
CA LEU A 101 9.68 -21.41 33.33
C LEU A 101 9.53 -22.92 33.60
N ASN A 102 9.24 -23.72 32.57
CA ASN A 102 9.11 -25.18 32.73
C ASN A 102 10.45 -25.88 33.03
N ASN A 103 11.57 -25.33 32.58
CA ASN A 103 12.90 -25.88 32.84
C ASN A 103 13.42 -25.59 34.26
N GLU A 104 12.94 -24.53 34.92
CA GLU A 104 13.35 -24.21 36.30
C GLU A 104 12.71 -25.13 37.36
N HIS A 105 11.59 -25.78 37.03
CA HIS A 105 10.89 -26.71 37.92
C HIS A 105 11.49 -28.14 37.99
N HIS A 106 12.61 -28.41 37.32
CA HIS A 106 13.28 -29.72 37.32
C HIS A 106 14.54 -29.77 38.21
N SER A 107 14.65 -28.89 39.21
CA SER A 107 15.69 -29.00 40.24
C SER A 107 15.36 -30.17 41.18
N ILE A 108 15.91 -31.33 40.84
CA ILE A 108 15.89 -32.55 41.65
C ILE A 108 16.59 -32.27 42.99
N ILE A 109 15.83 -32.33 44.08
CA ILE A 109 16.37 -32.40 45.43
C ILE A 109 16.99 -33.79 45.60
N TRP A 110 18.32 -33.85 45.70
CA TRP A 110 19.00 -35.03 46.23
C TRP A 110 18.98 -34.93 47.77
N LEU A 111 18.33 -35.91 48.41
CA LEU A 111 18.46 -36.18 49.86
C LEU A 111 19.72 -37.02 50.12
#